data_AF-A0A941K9D2-F1
#
_entry.id   AF-A0A941K9D2-F1
#
_cell.length_a   1.000
_cell.length_b   1.000
_cell.length_c   1.000
_cell.angle_alpha   90.00
_cell.angle_beta   90.00
_cell.angle_gamma   90.00
#
_symmetry.space_group_name_H-M   'P 1'
#
loop_
_entity.id
_entity.type
_entity.pdbx_description
1 polymer ?
#
loop_
_entity_poly.entity_id
_entity_poly.type
_entity_poly.pdbx_seq_one_letter_code
_entity_poly.pdbx_strand_id
1 'polypeptide(L)'
;MSNELHLDVRGSGRSWAVFNGAERVSPHFSCEYTAVGAATRLEKQSRQRQRVCLCCRDRFISSGPGNRLCSPCRRDPARAL
;
A
#
# COMPACT_ATOMS: atom_id res chain seq x y z
N MET A 1 18.11 3.45 -1.59
CA MET A 1 17.87 2.00 -1.43
C MET A 1 16.39 1.79 -1.20
N SER A 2 15.66 1.35 -2.22
CA SER A 2 14.24 1.04 -2.10
C SER A 2 14.16 -0.28 -1.34
N ASN A 3 13.62 -0.27 -0.12
CA ASN A 3 13.34 -1.49 0.61
C ASN A 3 12.13 -2.15 -0.08
N GLU A 4 12.41 -3.02 -1.05
CA GLU A 4 11.37 -3.73 -1.78
C GLU A 4 10.78 -4.78 -0.83
N LEU A 5 9.49 -4.64 -0.53
CA LEU A 5 8.79 -5.60 0.32
C LEU A 5 8.58 -6.88 -0.46
N HIS A 6 9.23 -7.96 -0.04
CA HIS A 6 9.10 -9.28 -0.64
C HIS A 6 8.06 -10.08 0.15
N LEU A 7 6.81 -10.02 -0.29
CA LEU A 7 5.69 -10.63 0.42
C LEU A 7 5.39 -12.03 -0.10
N ASP A 8 5.55 -13.03 0.79
CA ASP A 8 5.23 -14.42 0.52
C ASP A 8 3.98 -14.85 1.27
N VAL A 9 3.05 -15.52 0.59
CA VAL A 9 1.95 -16.23 1.24
C VAL A 9 2.39 -17.66 1.51
N ARG A 10 2.38 -18.07 2.79
CA ARG A 10 2.80 -19.42 3.19
C ARG A 10 1.68 -20.14 3.94
N GLY A 11 1.43 -21.38 3.55
CA GLY A 11 0.48 -22.29 4.18
C GLY A 11 1.15 -23.26 5.15
N SER A 12 0.45 -23.59 6.23
CA SER A 12 0.85 -24.59 7.24
C SER A 12 -0.02 -25.85 7.21
N GLY A 13 -0.83 -26.02 6.15
CA GLY A 13 -1.84 -27.08 6.02
C GLY A 13 -3.18 -26.77 6.71
N ARG A 14 -3.20 -25.98 7.78
CA ARG A 14 -4.44 -25.55 8.48
C ARG A 14 -4.70 -24.04 8.44
N SER A 15 -3.69 -23.26 8.11
CA SER A 15 -3.79 -21.79 8.06
C SER A 15 -2.78 -21.21 7.09
N TRP A 16 -3.03 -19.96 6.70
CA TRP A 16 -2.23 -19.17 5.78
C TRP A 16 -1.79 -17.87 6.43
N ALA A 17 -0.60 -17.37 6.12
CA ALA A 17 -0.14 -16.06 6.58
C ALA A 17 0.81 -15.43 5.55
N VAL A 18 0.98 -14.11 5.66
CA VAL A 18 1.90 -13.32 4.83
C VAL A 18 3.21 -13.11 5.59
N PHE A 19 4.32 -13.31 4.89
CA PHE A 19 5.67 -13.16 5.40
C PHE A 19 6.44 -12.13 4.57
N ASN A 20 7.35 -11.40 5.22
CA ASN A 20 8.39 -10.61 4.58
C ASN A 20 9.74 -11.25 4.93
N GLY A 21 10.27 -12.07 4.01
CA GLY A 21 11.42 -12.92 4.32
C GLY A 21 11.10 -13.91 5.46
N ALA A 22 11.82 -13.83 6.58
CA ALA A 22 11.58 -14.71 7.74
C ALA A 22 10.46 -14.19 8.67
N GLU A 23 10.09 -12.92 8.58
CA GLU A 23 9.16 -12.28 9.49
C GLU A 23 7.70 -12.47 9.05
N ARG A 24 6.82 -12.89 9.95
CA ARG A 24 5.37 -12.94 9.68
C ARG A 24 4.76 -11.54 9.88
N VAL A 25 4.21 -10.97 8.82
CA VAL A 25 3.67 -9.59 8.78
C VAL A 25 2.13 -9.53 8.78
N SER A 26 1.46 -10.69 8.92
CA SER A 26 0.01 -10.78 9.07
C SER A 26 -0.42 -11.75 10.17
N PRO A 27 -1.69 -11.68 10.61
CA PRO A 27 -2.34 -12.78 11.32
C PRO A 27 -2.44 -14.05 10.46
N HIS A 28 -2.89 -15.13 11.08
CA HIS A 28 -3.31 -16.35 10.37
C HIS A 28 -4.69 -16.17 9.75
N PHE A 29 -4.86 -16.73 8.56
CA PHE A 29 -6.12 -16.79 7.83
C PHE A 29 -6.51 -18.26 7.63
N SER A 30 -7.82 -18.53 7.63
CA SER A 30 -8.36 -19.87 7.40
C SER A 30 -8.28 -20.32 5.93
N CYS A 31 -8.11 -19.39 4.99
CA CYS A 31 -8.00 -19.70 3.56
C CYS A 31 -6.90 -18.87 2.87
N GLU A 32 -6.33 -19.45 1.82
CA GLU A 32 -5.24 -18.85 1.04
C GLU A 32 -5.64 -17.54 0.39
N TYR A 33 -6.84 -17.50 -0.20
CA TYR A 33 -7.35 -16.34 -0.90
C TYR A 33 -7.35 -15.07 -0.03
N THR A 34 -7.75 -15.17 1.23
CA THR A 34 -7.71 -14.03 2.16
C THR A 34 -6.27 -13.61 2.48
N ALA A 35 -5.34 -14.55 2.60
CA ALA A 35 -3.93 -14.24 2.79
C ALA A 35 -3.32 -13.53 1.56
N VAL A 36 -3.67 -13.96 0.35
CA VAL A 36 -3.29 -13.29 -0.90
C VAL A 36 -3.83 -11.86 -0.94
N GLY A 37 -5.12 -11.66 -0.62
CA GLY A 37 -5.71 -10.31 -0.52
C GLY A 37 -5.00 -9.43 0.50
N ALA A 38 -4.60 -10.00 1.64
CA ALA A 38 -3.82 -9.31 2.66
C ALA A 38 -2.43 -8.91 2.14
N ALA A 39 -1.73 -9.79 1.42
CA ALA A 39 -0.43 -9.50 0.80
C ALA A 39 -0.55 -8.34 -0.22
N THR A 40 -1.55 -8.38 -1.11
CA THR A 40 -1.81 -7.28 -2.05
C THR A 40 -2.09 -5.95 -1.34
N ARG A 41 -2.83 -5.98 -0.22
CA ARG A 41 -3.10 -4.76 0.57
C ARG A 41 -1.81 -4.21 1.19
N LEU A 42 -0.98 -5.07 1.77
CA LEU A 42 0.30 -4.70 2.39
C LEU A 42 1.26 -4.11 1.35
N GLU A 43 1.33 -4.70 0.16
CA GLU A 43 2.12 -4.15 -0.95
C GLU A 43 1.62 -2.76 -1.37
N LYS A 44 0.30 -2.57 -1.50
CA LYS A 44 -0.26 -1.26 -1.83
C LYS A 44 0.06 -0.22 -0.76
N GLN A 45 -0.03 -0.59 0.51
CA GLN A 45 0.29 0.28 1.64
C GLN A 45 1.77 0.65 1.68
N SER A 46 2.68 -0.25 1.34
CA SER A 46 4.11 0.05 1.34
C SER A 46 4.53 1.04 0.26
N ARG A 47 3.79 1.07 -0.86
CA ARG A 47 3.97 2.04 -1.93
C ARG A 47 3.38 3.42 -1.61
N GLN A 48 2.52 3.52 -0.59
CA GLN A 48 1.94 4.78 -0.17
C GLN A 48 2.99 5.67 0.51
N ARG A 49 3.05 6.93 0.08
CA ARG A 49 3.91 7.95 0.67
C ARG A 49 3.11 9.21 0.93
N GLN A 50 3.38 9.86 2.06
CA GLN A 50 2.89 11.20 2.29
C GLN A 50 3.62 12.17 1.34
N ARG A 51 2.86 12.98 0.61
CA ARG A 51 3.37 13.97 -0.33
C ARG A 51 2.65 15.30 -0.14
N VAL A 52 3.26 16.36 -0.67
CA VAL A 52 2.67 17.69 -0.75
C VAL A 52 2.04 17.87 -2.12
N CYS A 53 0.80 18.36 -2.17
CA CYS A 53 0.11 18.72 -3.40
C CYS A 53 0.88 19.86 -4.11
N LEU A 54 1.12 19.75 -5.41
CA LEU A 54 1.79 20.81 -6.16
C LEU A 54 0.95 22.09 -6.32
N CYS A 55 -0.36 21.97 -6.11
CA CYS A 55 -1.35 22.99 -6.36
C CYS A 55 -1.71 23.71 -5.04
N CYS A 56 -2.42 23.07 -4.11
CA CYS A 56 -2.79 23.69 -2.82
C CYS A 56 -1.75 23.55 -1.69
N ARG A 57 -0.63 22.85 -1.90
CA ARG A 57 0.38 22.51 -0.86
C ARG A 57 -0.09 21.63 0.31
N ASP A 58 -1.33 21.14 0.29
CA ASP A 58 -1.80 20.19 1.32
C ASP A 58 -1.07 18.85 1.27
N ARG A 59 -0.94 18.22 2.44
CA ARG A 59 -0.39 16.87 2.56
C ARG A 59 -1.44 15.82 2.19
N PHE A 60 -1.07 14.84 1.36
CA PHE A 60 -1.94 13.73 0.98
C PHE A 60 -1.15 12.42 0.80
N ILE A 61 -1.84 11.30 0.82
CA ILE A 61 -1.25 9.98 0.57
C ILE A 61 -1.24 9.71 -0.94
N SER A 62 -0.05 9.43 -1.47
CA SER A 62 0.17 9.09 -2.88
C SER A 62 0.70 7.68 -3.01
N SER A 63 0.07 6.87 -3.86
CA SER A 63 0.44 5.47 -4.12
C SER A 63 1.48 5.29 -5.23
N GLY A 64 1.94 6.37 -5.88
CA GLY A 64 2.86 6.26 -7.02
C GLY A 64 3.56 7.56 -7.42
N PRO A 65 4.65 7.47 -8.21
CA PRO A 65 5.49 8.62 -8.55
C PRO A 65 4.76 9.74 -9.30
N GLY A 66 3.79 9.39 -10.17
CA GLY A 66 3.03 10.35 -10.99
C GLY A 66 1.87 11.07 -10.28
N ASN A 67 1.49 10.64 -9.08
CA ASN A 67 0.36 11.25 -8.36
C ASN A 67 0.86 12.36 -7.43
N ARG A 68 0.96 13.59 -7.94
CA ARG A 68 1.44 14.80 -7.23
C ARG A 68 0.35 15.85 -6.90
N LEU A 69 -0.90 15.58 -7.28
CA LEU A 69 -2.08 16.38 -6.90
C LEU A 69 -2.97 15.60 -5.93
N CYS A 70 -3.44 16.27 -4.89
CA CYS A 70 -4.42 15.71 -3.96
C CYS A 70 -5.76 15.46 -4.68
N SER A 71 -6.61 14.61 -4.10
CA SER A 71 -7.90 14.25 -4.72
C SER A 71 -8.80 15.46 -5.01
N PRO A 72 -8.92 16.47 -4.12
CA PRO A 72 -9.67 17.69 -4.43
C PRO A 72 -9.15 18.44 -5.66
N CYS A 73 -7.86 18.80 -5.69
CA CYS A 73 -7.26 19.57 -6.78
C CYS A 73 -7.20 18.78 -8.11
N ARG A 74 -7.20 17.45 -8.04
CA ARG A 74 -7.30 16.60 -9.24
C ARG A 74 -8.71 16.62 -9.84
N ARG A 75 -9.73 16.64 -8.98
CA ARG A 75 -11.14 16.65 -9.41
C ARG A 75 -11.55 18.04 -9.88
N ASP A 76 -11.03 19.07 -9.24
CA ASP A 76 -11.33 20.47 -9.55
C ASP A 76 -10.03 21.29 -9.59
N PRO A 77 -9.47 21.50 -10.79
CA PRO A 77 -8.26 22.30 -10.97
C PRO A 77 -8.44 23.78 -10.59
N ALA A 78 -9.67 24.30 -10.52
CA ALA A 78 -9.91 25.70 -10.13
C ALA A 78 -9.64 25.96 -8.64
N ARG A 79 -9.48 24.90 -7.84
CA ARG A 79 -8.94 24.98 -6.46
C ARG A 79 -7.43 25.18 -6.40
N ALA A 80 -6.76 25.29 -7.55
CA ALA A 80 -5.39 25.76 -7.59
C ALA A 80 -5.30 27.21 -7.19
N LEU A 81 -4.68 27.43 -6.03
CA LEU A 81 -4.17 28.74 -5.61
C LEU A 81 -3.13 29.24 -6.62
#